data_AF-A0AA88ECT2-F1
#
_entry.id   AF-A0AA88ECT2-F1
#
_cell.length_a   1.000
_cell.length_b   1.000
_cell.length_c   1.000
_cell.angle_alpha   90.00
_cell.angle_beta   90.00
_cell.angle_gamma   90.00
#
_symmetry.space_group_name_H-M   'P 1'
#
loop_
_entity.id
_entity.type
_entity.pdbx_description
1 polymer ?
#
loop_
_entity_poly.entity_id
_entity_poly.type
_entity_poly.pdbx_seq_one_letter_code
_entity_poly.pdbx_strand_id
1 'polypeptide(L)'
;MRTLGEVDVVVVLSFLGLFFMVVVVKVLHKLWWTPNRIQRLMAVQGIKGPSYRFIHGNTKQISAMKKESMTRAMEGLSHNILPKVLPRIDSWIGMYGKNYLQWIGPQPQLVITEPELIKEVLNNRNRAYPKLEAKGFLRKLLGDGLATAKGEKWAKLRKLANYAFHGDSLKGMNPAMISSVEKMLERWKNYEGKEVEVFEEFRLLTSEVISRTTFGSSYQEGKKIFDMMQKLTLLFSRNTFKVSFPGFR
;
A
#
# COMPACT_ATOMS: atom_id res chain seq x y z
N MET A 1 5.54 -19.94 -60.62
CA MET A 1 5.72 -21.04 -59.65
C MET A 1 6.07 -20.39 -58.32
N ARG A 2 5.08 -20.07 -57.47
CA ARG A 2 5.36 -19.55 -56.12
C ARG A 2 6.01 -20.69 -55.34
N THR A 3 7.23 -20.48 -54.87
CA THR A 3 7.98 -21.51 -54.15
C THR A 3 7.22 -21.84 -52.86
N LEU A 4 7.19 -23.11 -52.43
CA LEU A 4 6.50 -23.53 -51.20
C LEU A 4 6.82 -22.62 -49.99
N GLY A 5 8.04 -22.07 -49.93
CA GLY A 5 8.45 -21.10 -48.90
C GLY A 5 7.70 -19.77 -48.90
N GLU A 6 7.18 -19.27 -50.03
CA GLU A 6 6.38 -18.02 -50.04
C GLU A 6 5.00 -18.22 -49.40
N VAL A 7 4.39 -19.40 -49.62
CA VAL A 7 3.09 -19.74 -49.05
C VAL A 7 3.20 -19.90 -47.53
N ASP A 8 4.26 -20.56 -47.06
CA ASP A 8 4.54 -20.73 -45.63
C ASP A 8 4.77 -19.37 -44.93
N VAL A 9 5.48 -18.45 -45.58
CA VAL A 9 5.71 -17.10 -45.04
C VAL A 9 4.41 -16.31 -44.92
N VAL A 10 3.54 -16.35 -45.92
CA VAL A 10 2.24 -15.65 -45.88
C VAL A 10 1.33 -16.20 -44.79
N VAL A 11 1.31 -17.53 -44.61
CA VAL A 11 0.54 -18.18 -43.54
C VAL A 11 1.05 -17.76 -42.16
N VAL A 12 2.38 -17.80 -41.94
CA VAL A 12 2.99 -17.36 -40.67
C VAL A 12 2.69 -15.89 -40.37
N LEU A 13 2.84 -15.00 -41.36
CA LEU A 13 2.52 -13.57 -41.20
C LEU A 13 1.04 -13.34 -40.88
N SER A 14 0.14 -14.13 -41.47
CA SER A 14 -1.30 -14.06 -41.18
C SER A 14 -1.62 -14.48 -39.74
N PHE A 15 -1.00 -15.56 -39.25
CA PHE A 15 -1.14 -15.98 -37.85
C PHE A 15 -0.57 -14.95 -36.88
N LEU A 16 0.59 -14.35 -37.18
CA LEU A 16 1.18 -13.27 -36.38
C LEU A 16 0.28 -12.04 -36.36
N GLY A 17 -0.30 -11.67 -37.51
CA GLY A 17 -1.26 -10.57 -37.62
C GLY A 17 -2.53 -10.80 -36.80
N LEU A 18 -3.11 -12.00 -36.89
CA LEU A 18 -4.28 -12.39 -36.08
C LEU A 18 -3.95 -12.36 -34.59
N PHE A 19 -2.81 -12.92 -34.18
CA PHE A 19 -2.35 -12.90 -32.80
C PHE A 19 -2.19 -11.45 -32.30
N PHE A 20 -1.55 -10.58 -33.08
CA PHE A 20 -1.40 -9.17 -32.76
C PHE A 20 -2.75 -8.48 -32.60
N MET A 21 -3.70 -8.71 -33.51
CA MET A 21 -5.05 -8.14 -33.42
C MET A 21 -5.76 -8.58 -32.13
N VAL A 22 -5.70 -9.86 -31.77
CA VAL A 22 -6.27 -10.38 -30.53
C VAL A 22 -5.65 -9.70 -29.30
N VAL A 23 -4.33 -9.49 -29.31
CA VAL A 23 -3.63 -8.75 -28.24
C VAL A 23 -4.12 -7.31 -28.16
N VAL A 24 -4.20 -6.59 -29.29
CA VAL A 24 -4.70 -5.21 -29.34
C VAL A 24 -6.12 -5.10 -28.80
N VAL A 25 -7.02 -5.99 -29.22
CA VAL A 25 -8.40 -6.04 -28.72
C VAL A 25 -8.44 -6.28 -27.21
N LYS A 26 -7.65 -7.24 -26.69
CA LYS A 26 -7.55 -7.49 -25.24
C LYS A 26 -7.02 -6.27 -24.48
N VAL A 27 -6.03 -5.57 -25.02
CA VAL A 27 -5.45 -4.37 -24.42
C VAL A 27 -6.46 -3.22 -24.40
N LEU A 28 -7.13 -2.93 -25.53
CA LEU A 28 -8.17 -1.89 -25.61
C LEU A 28 -9.34 -2.22 -24.70
N HIS A 29 -9.77 -3.49 -24.66
CA HIS A 29 -10.84 -3.91 -23.77
C HIS A 29 -10.48 -3.66 -22.29
N LYS A 30 -9.24 -3.99 -21.89
CA LYS A 30 -8.78 -3.87 -20.51
C LYS A 30 -8.44 -2.44 -20.09
N LEU A 31 -7.82 -1.65 -20.97
CA LEU A 31 -7.31 -0.32 -20.65
C LEU A 31 -8.26 0.82 -21.04
N TRP A 32 -9.21 0.57 -21.93
CA TRP A 32 -10.16 1.59 -22.39
C TRP A 32 -11.61 1.21 -22.08
N TRP A 33 -12.09 0.08 -22.61
CA TRP A 33 -13.51 -0.27 -22.49
C TRP A 33 -13.93 -0.52 -21.03
N THR A 34 -13.21 -1.39 -20.33
CA THR A 34 -13.56 -1.79 -18.96
C THR A 34 -13.57 -0.61 -17.99
N PRO A 35 -12.54 0.26 -17.93
CA PRO A 35 -12.55 1.40 -17.03
C PRO A 35 -13.69 2.39 -17.31
N ASN A 36 -13.91 2.76 -18.57
CA ASN A 36 -14.97 3.69 -18.95
C ASN A 36 -16.36 3.10 -18.66
N ARG A 37 -16.58 1.81 -18.91
CA ARG A 37 -17.83 1.12 -18.57
C ARG A 37 -18.08 1.15 -17.06
N ILE A 38 -17.09 0.79 -16.24
CA ILE A 38 -17.24 0.79 -14.77
C ILE A 38 -17.51 2.21 -14.26
N GLN A 39 -16.80 3.23 -14.78
CA GLN A 39 -17.04 4.62 -14.38
C GLN A 39 -18.49 5.04 -14.63
N ARG A 40 -19.04 4.70 -15.80
CA ARG A 40 -20.45 4.97 -16.12
C ARG A 40 -21.41 4.22 -15.21
N LEU A 41 -21.17 2.93 -14.98
CA LEU A 41 -22.03 2.10 -14.10
C LEU A 41 -22.05 2.62 -12.66
N MET A 42 -20.92 3.09 -12.15
CA MET A 42 -20.84 3.70 -10.80
C MET A 42 -21.54 5.06 -10.77
N ALA A 43 -21.40 5.88 -11.81
CA ALA A 43 -22.06 7.18 -11.90
C ALA A 43 -23.59 7.05 -11.91
N VAL A 44 -24.15 6.04 -12.59
CA VAL A 44 -25.60 5.74 -12.58
C VAL A 44 -26.10 5.38 -11.17
N GLN A 45 -25.24 4.78 -10.34
CA GLN A 45 -25.52 4.49 -8.92
C GLN A 45 -25.26 5.69 -7.99
N GLY A 46 -24.98 6.88 -8.54
CA GLY A 46 -24.69 8.08 -7.78
C GLY A 46 -23.24 8.19 -7.26
N ILE A 47 -22.39 7.20 -7.54
CA ILE A 47 -20.97 7.21 -7.13
C ILE A 47 -20.16 7.98 -8.17
N LYS A 48 -19.81 9.22 -7.83
CA LYS A 48 -18.98 10.10 -8.65
C LYS A 48 -17.49 9.91 -8.35
N GLY A 49 -16.63 10.60 -9.10
CA GLY A 49 -15.19 10.55 -8.91
C GLY A 49 -14.43 11.22 -10.05
N PRO A 50 -13.11 11.41 -9.92
CA PRO A 50 -12.29 11.94 -10.99
C PRO A 50 -12.30 11.00 -12.21
N SER A 51 -12.30 11.59 -13.41
CA SER A 51 -12.32 10.83 -14.65
C SER A 51 -11.11 9.92 -14.81
N TYR A 52 -11.35 8.71 -15.32
CA TYR A 52 -10.30 7.78 -15.71
C TYR A 52 -9.41 8.40 -16.81
N ARG A 53 -8.09 8.23 -16.68
CA ARG A 53 -7.11 8.59 -17.73
C ARG A 53 -6.45 7.32 -18.25
N PHE A 54 -6.29 7.21 -19.57
CA PHE A 54 -5.75 6.02 -20.21
C PHE A 54 -4.41 5.57 -19.59
N ILE A 55 -4.31 4.27 -19.31
CA ILE A 55 -3.19 3.58 -18.64
C ILE A 55 -3.02 3.95 -17.15
N HIS A 56 -3.02 5.24 -16.82
CA HIS A 56 -2.56 5.73 -15.52
C HIS A 56 -3.68 5.99 -14.51
N GLY A 57 -4.93 6.03 -14.92
CA GLY A 57 -6.03 6.44 -14.07
C GLY A 57 -5.76 7.81 -13.43
N ASN A 58 -5.97 7.91 -12.13
CA ASN A 58 -5.65 9.12 -11.37
C ASN A 58 -4.25 9.06 -10.74
N THR A 59 -3.48 8.00 -10.96
CA THR A 59 -2.27 7.70 -10.18
C THR A 59 -1.23 8.84 -10.18
N LYS A 60 -1.01 9.49 -11.33
CA LYS A 60 -0.11 10.64 -11.43
C LYS A 60 -0.60 11.83 -10.59
N GLN A 61 -1.91 12.11 -10.61
CA GLN A 61 -2.52 13.17 -9.81
C GLN A 61 -2.38 12.86 -8.31
N ILE A 62 -2.65 11.63 -7.90
CA ILE A 62 -2.50 11.19 -6.50
C ILE A 62 -1.06 11.35 -6.03
N SER A 63 -0.08 10.94 -6.85
CA SER A 63 1.33 11.09 -6.55
C SER A 63 1.76 12.56 -6.45
N ALA A 64 1.23 13.43 -7.32
CA ALA A 64 1.51 14.86 -7.29
C ALA A 64 0.96 15.52 -6.02
N MET A 65 -0.32 15.27 -5.68
CA MET A 65 -0.95 15.78 -4.45
C MET A 65 -0.18 15.34 -3.20
N LYS A 66 0.26 14.07 -3.15
CA LYS A 66 1.10 13.57 -2.04
C LYS A 66 2.44 14.31 -1.98
N LYS A 67 3.13 14.48 -3.11
CA LYS A 67 4.44 15.16 -3.16
C LYS A 67 4.30 16.61 -2.68
N GLU A 68 3.31 17.34 -3.21
CA GLU A 68 3.03 18.73 -2.85
C GLU A 68 2.72 18.87 -1.35
N SER A 69 1.81 18.04 -0.83
CA SER A 69 1.46 18.06 0.59
C SER A 69 2.67 17.77 1.48
N MET A 70 3.54 16.83 1.09
CA MET A 70 4.78 16.53 1.83
C MET A 70 5.77 17.69 1.86
N THR A 71 5.82 18.55 0.82
CA THR A 71 6.73 19.70 0.77
C THR A 71 6.31 20.88 1.64
N ARG A 72 5.02 21.02 1.97
CA ARG A 72 4.52 22.11 2.81
C ARG A 72 4.70 21.76 4.29
N ALA A 73 5.18 22.68 5.12
CA ALA A 73 5.12 22.49 6.57
C ALA A 73 3.65 22.40 7.03
N MET A 74 3.39 21.75 8.18
CA MET A 74 2.07 21.87 8.79
C MET A 74 1.90 23.27 9.37
N GLU A 75 0.72 23.87 9.18
CA GLU A 75 0.34 25.19 9.69
C GLU A 75 0.00 25.11 11.20
N GLY A 76 0.96 24.64 12.00
CA GLY A 76 0.83 24.48 13.44
C GLY A 76 0.51 23.06 13.92
N LEU A 77 0.35 22.94 15.24
CA LEU A 77 0.00 21.69 15.92
C LEU A 77 -1.52 21.50 15.88
N SER A 78 -1.98 20.68 14.93
CA SER A 78 -3.40 20.37 14.77
C SER A 78 -3.61 18.86 14.67
N HIS A 79 -4.70 18.38 15.28
CA HIS A 79 -5.17 17.01 15.09
C HIS A 79 -5.73 16.77 13.68
N ASN A 80 -6.02 17.84 12.92
CA ASN A 80 -6.46 17.73 11.53
C ASN A 80 -5.29 17.46 10.58
N ILE A 81 -4.76 16.24 10.64
CA ILE A 81 -3.61 15.81 9.82
C ILE A 81 -4.03 15.26 8.45
N LEU A 82 -5.34 15.11 8.19
CA LEU A 82 -5.83 14.45 6.98
C LEU A 82 -5.39 15.16 5.68
N PRO A 83 -5.44 16.50 5.56
CA PRO A 83 -4.93 17.22 4.39
C PRO A 83 -3.43 16.97 4.16
N LYS A 84 -2.68 16.75 5.24
CA LYS A 84 -1.24 16.48 5.19
C LYS A 84 -0.94 15.04 4.75
N VAL A 85 -1.58 14.05 5.37
CA VAL A 85 -1.24 12.63 5.17
C VAL A 85 -1.97 12.02 3.98
N LEU A 86 -3.22 12.42 3.76
CA LEU A 86 -4.11 11.90 2.71
C LEU A 86 -4.80 13.06 1.96
N PRO A 87 -4.03 13.99 1.34
CA PRO A 87 -4.54 15.21 0.69
C PRO A 87 -5.64 14.92 -0.35
N ARG A 88 -5.51 13.78 -1.03
CA ARG A 88 -6.49 13.30 -2.00
C ARG A 88 -7.85 13.03 -1.37
N ILE A 89 -7.88 12.38 -0.21
CA ILE A 89 -9.14 12.04 0.46
C ILE A 89 -9.82 13.32 0.91
N ASP A 90 -9.07 14.18 1.60
CA ASP A 90 -9.53 15.49 2.07
C ASP A 90 -10.16 16.32 0.94
N SER A 91 -9.44 16.49 -0.17
CA SER A 91 -9.91 17.26 -1.33
C SER A 91 -11.10 16.61 -2.06
N TRP A 92 -11.07 15.29 -2.28
CA TRP A 92 -12.04 14.61 -3.14
C TRP A 92 -13.38 14.33 -2.47
N ILE A 93 -13.42 14.24 -1.13
CA ILE A 93 -14.69 14.16 -0.39
C ILE A 93 -15.55 15.39 -0.69
N GLY A 94 -14.96 16.59 -0.67
CA GLY A 94 -15.68 17.83 -0.96
C GLY A 94 -16.16 17.94 -2.40
N MET A 95 -15.40 17.39 -3.36
CA MET A 95 -15.73 17.49 -4.79
C MET A 95 -16.69 16.41 -5.29
N TYR A 96 -16.60 15.18 -4.75
CA TYR A 96 -17.30 14.01 -5.29
C TYR A 96 -18.27 13.36 -4.30
N GLY A 97 -18.25 13.77 -3.03
CA GLY A 97 -19.04 13.19 -1.95
C GLY A 97 -18.21 12.24 -1.07
N LYS A 98 -18.80 11.80 0.05
CA LYS A 98 -18.15 10.93 1.05
C LYS A 98 -17.60 9.63 0.45
N ASN A 99 -18.33 9.05 -0.50
CA ASN A 99 -17.88 7.87 -1.22
C ASN A 99 -17.70 8.21 -2.70
N TYR A 100 -16.54 7.85 -3.25
CA TYR A 100 -16.21 8.15 -4.63
C TYR A 100 -15.35 7.08 -5.27
N LEU A 101 -15.43 6.99 -6.59
CA LEU A 101 -14.61 6.10 -7.40
C LEU A 101 -13.28 6.78 -7.76
N GLN A 102 -12.17 6.06 -7.64
CA GLN A 102 -10.87 6.48 -8.15
C GLN A 102 -10.18 5.38 -8.94
N TRP A 103 -9.05 5.70 -9.57
CA TRP A 103 -8.30 4.79 -10.44
C TRP A 103 -6.82 4.73 -10.11
N ILE A 104 -6.33 3.53 -9.79
CA ILE A 104 -4.89 3.23 -9.69
C ILE A 104 -4.46 2.45 -10.93
N GLY A 105 -3.80 3.12 -11.88
CA GLY A 105 -3.71 2.63 -13.25
C GLY A 105 -5.12 2.35 -13.82
N PRO A 106 -5.34 1.20 -14.48
CA PRO A 106 -6.68 0.80 -14.93
C PRO A 106 -7.54 0.15 -13.84
N GLN A 107 -7.04 0.04 -12.60
CA GLN A 107 -7.77 -0.63 -11.52
C GLN A 107 -8.71 0.36 -10.81
N PRO A 108 -10.04 0.11 -10.80
CA PRO A 108 -10.98 0.92 -10.03
C PRO A 108 -10.80 0.67 -8.53
N GLN A 109 -10.96 1.72 -7.74
CA GLN A 109 -11.03 1.66 -6.28
C GLN A 109 -12.18 2.52 -5.79
N LEU A 110 -13.12 1.92 -5.08
CA LEU A 110 -14.14 2.65 -4.34
C LEU A 110 -13.52 3.12 -3.02
N VAL A 111 -13.51 4.43 -2.79
CA VAL A 111 -13.13 5.00 -1.50
C VAL A 111 -14.39 5.24 -0.69
N ILE A 112 -14.38 4.72 0.53
CA ILE A 112 -15.49 4.79 1.47
C ILE A 112 -15.00 5.54 2.70
N THR A 113 -15.75 6.56 3.13
CA THR A 113 -15.38 7.37 4.30
C THR A 113 -16.45 7.36 5.39
N GLU A 114 -17.57 6.68 5.14
CA GLU A 114 -18.66 6.55 6.11
C GLU A 114 -18.38 5.42 7.11
N PRO A 115 -18.40 5.70 8.43
CA PRO A 115 -18.04 4.72 9.47
C PRO A 115 -18.81 3.40 9.40
N GLU A 116 -20.08 3.46 9.03
CA GLU A 116 -21.02 2.33 8.98
C GLU A 116 -20.61 1.36 7.87
N LEU A 117 -20.31 1.90 6.69
CA LEU A 117 -19.81 1.13 5.56
C LEU A 117 -18.40 0.61 5.80
N ILE A 118 -17.53 1.41 6.43
CA ILE A 118 -16.18 0.97 6.84
C ILE A 118 -16.30 -0.23 7.80
N LYS A 119 -17.19 -0.14 8.80
CA LYS A 119 -17.45 -1.22 9.75
C LYS A 119 -17.97 -2.48 9.06
N GLU A 120 -18.87 -2.36 8.10
CA GLU A 120 -19.36 -3.49 7.30
C GLU A 120 -18.23 -4.18 6.53
N VAL A 121 -17.43 -3.40 5.81
CA VAL A 121 -16.28 -3.90 5.04
C VAL A 121 -15.23 -4.56 5.92
N LEU A 122 -14.92 -3.97 7.08
CA LEU A 122 -13.91 -4.50 8.00
C LEU A 122 -14.40 -5.72 8.80
N ASN A 123 -15.69 -5.79 9.12
CA ASN A 123 -16.29 -6.97 9.74
C ASN A 123 -16.24 -8.18 8.80
N ASN A 124 -16.45 -7.94 7.50
CA ASN A 124 -16.24 -8.93 6.42
C ASN A 124 -16.83 -10.32 6.71
N ARG A 125 -18.02 -10.39 7.33
CA ARG A 125 -18.63 -11.66 7.82
C ARG A 125 -18.77 -12.70 6.70
N ASN A 126 -19.13 -12.22 5.50
CA ASN A 126 -19.34 -13.06 4.32
C ASN A 126 -18.07 -13.26 3.48
N ARG A 127 -16.90 -12.79 3.96
CA ARG A 127 -15.59 -12.86 3.27
C ARG A 127 -15.57 -12.20 1.86
N ALA A 128 -16.51 -11.30 1.59
CA ALA A 128 -16.66 -10.60 0.32
C ALA A 128 -15.50 -9.62 0.03
N TYR A 129 -14.77 -9.19 1.06
CA TYR A 129 -13.67 -8.23 0.96
C TYR A 129 -12.33 -8.92 1.25
N PRO A 130 -11.77 -9.70 0.30
CA PRO A 130 -10.48 -10.33 0.51
C PRO A 130 -9.36 -9.29 0.58
N LYS A 131 -8.30 -9.59 1.33
CA LYS A 131 -7.09 -8.76 1.33
C LYS A 131 -6.57 -8.58 -0.09
N LEU A 132 -6.14 -7.36 -0.41
CA LEU A 132 -5.40 -7.10 -1.63
C LEU A 132 -4.13 -7.95 -1.64
N GLU A 133 -3.80 -8.51 -2.80
CA GLU A 133 -2.53 -9.21 -2.98
C GLU A 133 -1.38 -8.21 -2.89
N ALA A 134 -0.41 -8.51 -2.03
CA ALA A 134 0.88 -7.83 -2.06
C ALA A 134 1.55 -8.16 -3.40
N LYS A 135 2.00 -7.13 -4.11
CA LYS A 135 2.64 -7.25 -5.43
C LYS A 135 4.01 -6.59 -5.44
N GLY A 136 4.87 -7.03 -6.35
CA GLY A 136 6.20 -6.45 -6.55
C GLY A 136 7.04 -6.42 -5.27
N PHE A 137 7.61 -5.27 -4.96
CA PHE A 137 8.49 -5.08 -3.80
C PHE A 137 7.82 -5.38 -2.45
N LEU A 138 6.52 -5.11 -2.29
CA LEU A 138 5.83 -5.38 -1.03
C LEU A 138 5.81 -6.87 -0.71
N ARG A 139 5.61 -7.71 -1.73
CA ARG A 139 5.65 -9.17 -1.59
C ARG A 139 7.05 -9.67 -1.27
N LYS A 140 8.08 -9.08 -1.89
CA LYS A 140 9.49 -9.41 -1.60
C LYS A 140 9.88 -9.02 -0.17
N LEU A 141 9.36 -7.89 0.34
CA LEU A 141 9.66 -7.39 1.69
C LEU A 141 8.93 -8.18 2.78
N LEU A 142 7.61 -8.38 2.63
CA LEU A 142 6.78 -8.98 3.67
C LEU A 142 6.63 -10.51 3.54
N GLY A 143 7.10 -11.06 2.41
CA GLY A 143 6.98 -12.47 2.09
C GLY A 143 5.54 -12.97 2.23
N ASP A 144 5.44 -14.12 2.87
CA ASP A 144 4.21 -14.87 3.12
C ASP A 144 3.78 -14.83 4.59
N GLY A 145 4.11 -13.73 5.27
CA GLY A 145 3.84 -13.51 6.69
C GLY A 145 2.40 -13.08 7.00
N LEU A 146 2.13 -12.79 8.28
CA LEU A 146 0.79 -12.48 8.78
C LEU A 146 0.07 -11.33 8.04
N ALA A 147 0.84 -10.33 7.59
CA ALA A 147 0.29 -9.18 6.85
C ALA A 147 -0.26 -9.60 5.47
N THR A 148 0.43 -10.49 4.76
CA THR A 148 0.18 -10.83 3.35
C THR A 148 -0.55 -12.16 3.15
N ALA A 149 -0.44 -13.09 4.10
CA ALA A 149 -1.12 -14.37 4.05
C ALA A 149 -2.65 -14.20 3.99
N LYS A 150 -3.32 -15.18 3.38
CA LYS A 150 -4.78 -15.27 3.24
C LYS A 150 -5.30 -16.63 3.70
N GLY A 151 -6.61 -16.74 3.88
CA GLY A 151 -7.30 -18.02 4.16
C GLY A 151 -6.78 -18.73 5.41
N GLU A 152 -6.66 -20.05 5.34
CA GLU A 152 -6.23 -20.89 6.46
C GLU A 152 -4.81 -20.59 6.94
N LYS A 153 -3.88 -20.30 6.03
CA LYS A 153 -2.50 -19.93 6.39
C LYS A 153 -2.50 -18.67 7.26
N TRP A 154 -3.27 -17.66 6.88
CA TRP A 154 -3.46 -16.47 7.70
C TRP A 154 -4.09 -16.80 9.06
N ALA A 155 -5.14 -17.62 9.09
CA ALA A 155 -5.82 -17.98 10.34
C ALA A 155 -4.87 -18.68 11.32
N LYS A 156 -4.04 -19.61 10.84
CA LYS A 156 -2.99 -20.28 11.63
C LYS A 156 -1.97 -19.29 12.18
N LEU A 157 -1.39 -18.44 11.32
CA LEU A 157 -0.42 -17.41 11.73
C LEU A 157 -1.03 -16.41 12.73
N ARG A 158 -2.29 -16.00 12.52
CA ARG A 158 -2.98 -15.06 13.40
C ARG A 158 -3.25 -15.66 14.78
N LYS A 159 -3.65 -16.94 14.83
CA LYS A 159 -3.84 -17.67 16.09
C LYS A 159 -2.54 -17.73 16.90
N LEU A 160 -1.42 -18.05 16.25
CA LEU A 160 -0.11 -18.05 16.91
C LEU A 160 0.29 -16.67 17.44
N ALA A 161 0.13 -15.62 16.61
CA ALA A 161 0.43 -14.26 17.03
C ALA A 161 -0.43 -13.80 18.23
N ASN A 162 -1.70 -14.17 18.27
CA ASN A 162 -2.58 -13.82 19.39
C ASN A 162 -2.10 -14.39 20.73
N TYR A 163 -1.44 -15.56 20.74
CA TYR A 163 -0.83 -16.10 21.97
C TYR A 163 0.38 -15.26 22.41
N ALA A 164 1.26 -14.88 21.48
CA ALA A 164 2.44 -14.08 21.78
C ALA A 164 2.09 -12.67 22.29
N PHE A 165 0.96 -12.12 21.86
CA PHE A 165 0.46 -10.81 22.28
C PHE A 165 -0.76 -10.91 23.22
N HIS A 166 -0.92 -12.03 23.94
CA HIS A 166 -1.93 -12.15 24.98
C HIS A 166 -1.56 -11.32 26.22
N GLY A 167 -2.54 -10.97 27.04
CA GLY A 167 -2.34 -10.06 28.19
C GLY A 167 -1.22 -10.49 29.14
N ASP A 168 -1.12 -11.78 29.45
CA ASP A 168 -0.06 -12.28 30.34
C ASP A 168 1.32 -12.28 29.69
N SER A 169 1.41 -12.57 28.38
CA SER A 169 2.66 -12.43 27.63
C SER A 169 3.12 -10.97 27.58
N LEU A 170 2.19 -10.01 27.41
CA LEU A 170 2.50 -8.58 27.42
C LEU A 170 3.02 -8.12 28.78
N LYS A 171 2.45 -8.60 29.89
CA LYS A 171 2.97 -8.28 31.25
C LYS A 171 4.43 -8.67 31.40
N GLY A 172 4.83 -9.82 30.85
CA GLY A 172 6.23 -10.27 30.85
C GLY A 172 7.16 -9.37 30.03
N MET A 173 6.65 -8.62 29.06
CA MET A 173 7.43 -7.69 28.23
C MET A 173 7.61 -6.32 28.89
N ASN A 174 6.74 -5.93 29.83
CA ASN A 174 6.76 -4.60 30.46
C ASN A 174 8.13 -4.20 31.04
N PRO A 175 8.86 -5.05 31.79
CA PRO A 175 10.16 -4.66 32.34
C PRO A 175 11.17 -4.28 31.24
N ALA A 176 11.17 -5.01 30.11
CA ALA A 176 12.04 -4.70 28.99
C ALA A 176 11.65 -3.38 28.32
N MET A 177 10.34 -3.11 28.16
CA MET A 177 9.85 -1.85 27.60
C MET A 177 10.21 -0.65 28.48
N ILE A 178 10.01 -0.76 29.80
CA ILE A 178 10.36 0.29 30.77
C ILE A 178 11.86 0.58 30.69
N SER A 179 12.70 -0.45 30.75
CA SER A 179 14.15 -0.29 30.65
C SER A 179 14.60 0.38 29.35
N SER A 180 13.94 0.08 28.22
CA SER A 180 14.22 0.75 26.94
C SER A 180 13.89 2.25 26.99
N VAL A 181 12.77 2.63 27.62
CA VAL A 181 12.36 4.03 27.79
C VAL A 181 13.30 4.77 28.73
N GLU A 182 13.62 4.18 29.89
CA GLU A 182 14.55 4.77 30.87
C GLU A 182 15.92 5.05 30.23
N LYS A 183 16.46 4.10 29.46
CA LYS A 183 17.70 4.30 28.71
C LYS A 183 17.61 5.44 27.68
N MET A 184 16.47 5.61 27.02
CA MET A 184 16.27 6.72 26.09
C MET A 184 16.25 8.05 26.86
N LEU A 185 15.49 8.13 27.95
CA LEU A 185 15.39 9.33 28.79
C LEU A 185 16.75 9.71 29.40
N GLU A 186 17.56 8.73 29.80
CA GLU A 186 18.92 8.99 30.28
C GLU A 186 19.80 9.64 29.20
N ARG A 187 19.72 9.17 27.94
CA ARG A 187 20.42 9.82 26.83
C ARG A 187 19.91 11.24 26.59
N TRP A 188 18.61 11.45 26.73
CA TRP A 188 17.96 12.75 26.50
C TRP A 188 18.44 13.83 27.46
N LYS A 189 18.90 13.48 28.67
CA LYS A 189 19.54 14.44 29.60
C LYS A 189 20.73 15.17 28.98
N ASN A 190 21.44 14.56 28.01
CA ASN A 190 22.57 15.19 27.32
C ASN A 190 22.14 16.25 26.27
N TYR A 191 20.84 16.36 26.00
CA TYR A 191 20.26 17.30 25.05
C TYR A 191 19.58 18.49 25.74
N GLU A 192 19.83 18.70 27.04
CA GLU A 192 19.28 19.85 27.75
C GLU A 192 19.62 21.16 27.04
N GLY A 193 18.58 21.97 26.75
CA GLY A 193 18.69 23.22 25.99
C GLY A 193 18.96 23.07 24.49
N LYS A 194 18.91 21.85 23.93
CA LYS A 194 19.17 21.57 22.51
C LYS A 194 17.93 21.00 21.81
N GLU A 195 17.81 21.29 20.53
CA GLU A 195 16.81 20.65 19.68
C GLU A 195 17.16 19.17 19.45
N VAL A 196 16.13 18.32 19.40
CA VAL A 196 16.25 16.88 19.20
C VAL A 196 15.36 16.44 18.04
N GLU A 197 15.90 15.61 17.15
CA GLU A 197 15.11 14.90 16.15
C GLU A 197 14.37 13.75 16.84
N VAL A 198 13.10 13.96 17.17
CA VAL A 198 12.28 13.01 17.95
C VAL A 198 11.85 11.78 17.13
N PHE A 199 11.74 11.91 15.80
CA PHE A 199 11.34 10.80 14.93
C PHE A 199 12.39 9.68 14.94
N GLU A 200 13.68 10.01 14.85
CA GLU A 200 14.78 9.07 14.94
C GLU A 200 14.89 8.47 16.35
N GLU A 201 14.71 9.27 17.42
CA GLU A 201 14.71 8.73 18.79
C GLU A 201 13.57 7.73 19.01
N PHE A 202 12.35 8.02 18.54
CA PHE A 202 11.22 7.08 18.65
C PHE A 202 11.37 5.88 17.72
N ARG A 203 11.99 6.04 16.55
CA ARG A 203 12.33 4.91 15.68
C ARG A 203 13.32 3.97 16.37
N LEU A 204 14.35 4.52 17.03
CA LEU A 204 15.32 3.73 17.80
C LEU A 204 14.65 3.04 19.00
N LEU A 205 13.83 3.77 19.77
CA LEU A 205 13.10 3.22 20.92
C LEU A 205 12.20 2.05 20.50
N THR A 206 11.38 2.22 19.47
CA THR A 206 10.47 1.16 19.00
C THR A 206 11.23 -0.05 18.47
N SER A 207 12.39 0.17 17.82
CA SER A 207 13.28 -0.91 17.36
C SER A 207 13.95 -1.65 18.53
N GLU A 208 14.37 -0.95 19.58
CA GLU A 208 14.92 -1.55 20.80
C GLU A 208 13.85 -2.36 21.53
N VAL A 209 12.64 -1.80 21.70
CA VAL A 209 11.52 -2.47 22.37
C VAL A 209 11.18 -3.79 21.67
N ILE A 210 11.02 -3.79 20.35
CA ILE A 210 10.69 -5.03 19.63
C ILE A 210 11.85 -6.04 19.67
N SER A 211 13.10 -5.56 19.61
CA SER A 211 14.30 -6.41 19.72
C SER A 211 14.34 -7.16 21.05
N ARG A 212 14.15 -6.44 22.15
CA ARG A 212 14.17 -7.05 23.50
C ARG A 212 12.99 -7.96 23.74
N THR A 213 11.78 -7.52 23.38
CA THR A 213 10.54 -8.21 23.78
C THR A 213 10.20 -9.40 22.90
N THR A 214 10.55 -9.36 21.61
CA THR A 214 10.21 -10.43 20.65
C THR A 214 11.39 -11.36 20.37
N PHE A 215 12.61 -10.84 20.36
CA PHE A 215 13.80 -11.61 19.96
C PHE A 215 14.75 -11.90 21.12
N GLY A 216 14.50 -11.34 22.31
CA GLY A 216 15.43 -11.44 23.45
C GLY A 216 16.78 -10.78 23.20
N SER A 217 16.86 -9.89 22.20
CA SER A 217 18.10 -9.28 21.71
C SER A 217 18.13 -7.77 21.98
N SER A 218 19.11 -7.06 21.41
CA SER A 218 19.16 -5.60 21.36
C SER A 218 18.97 -5.04 19.95
N TYR A 219 18.64 -3.75 19.84
CA TYR A 219 18.66 -3.04 18.56
C TYR A 219 20.05 -3.09 17.92
N GLN A 220 21.13 -3.03 18.71
CA GLN A 220 22.49 -3.07 18.21
C GLN A 220 22.78 -4.35 17.42
N GLU A 221 22.32 -5.50 17.92
CA GLU A 221 22.44 -6.79 17.22
C GLU A 221 21.61 -6.83 15.92
N GLY A 222 20.41 -6.23 15.94
CA GLY A 222 19.50 -6.19 14.80
C GLY A 222 19.73 -5.04 13.81
N LYS A 223 20.66 -4.11 14.10
CA LYS A 223 20.77 -2.80 13.42
C LYS A 223 20.82 -2.92 11.90
N LYS A 224 21.66 -3.82 11.38
CA LYS A 224 21.81 -4.05 9.94
C LYS A 224 20.48 -4.46 9.29
N ILE A 225 19.66 -5.26 9.97
CA ILE A 225 18.35 -5.70 9.48
C ILE A 225 17.38 -4.53 9.44
N PHE A 226 17.29 -3.74 10.53
CA PHE A 226 16.45 -2.54 10.57
C PHE A 226 16.81 -1.52 9.47
N ASP A 227 18.10 -1.25 9.27
CA ASP A 227 18.58 -0.33 8.24
C ASP A 227 18.21 -0.83 6.82
N MET A 228 18.33 -2.13 6.56
CA MET A 228 17.91 -2.72 5.30
C MET A 228 16.39 -2.62 5.10
N MET A 229 15.60 -2.92 6.14
CA MET A 229 14.13 -2.79 6.10
C MET A 229 13.69 -1.34 5.84
N GLN A 230 14.37 -0.35 6.42
CA GLN A 230 14.10 1.06 6.18
C GLN A 230 14.36 1.43 4.71
N LYS A 231 15.51 1.02 4.16
CA LYS A 231 15.85 1.23 2.73
C LYS A 231 14.81 0.59 1.80
N LEU A 232 14.39 -0.64 2.08
CA LEU A 232 13.36 -1.33 1.29
C LEU A 232 12.00 -0.64 1.41
N THR A 233 11.63 -0.15 2.59
CA THR A 233 10.38 0.59 2.81
C THR A 233 10.37 1.91 2.05
N LEU A 234 11.50 2.63 1.99
CA LEU A 234 11.65 3.84 1.19
C LEU A 234 11.52 3.56 -0.31
N LEU A 235 12.16 2.49 -0.81
CA LEU A 235 12.03 2.06 -2.20
C LEU A 235 10.59 1.68 -2.53
N PHE A 236 9.92 0.95 -1.64
CA PHE A 236 8.51 0.62 -1.80
C PHE A 236 7.64 1.89 -1.86
N SER A 237 7.78 2.81 -0.91
CA SER A 237 7.01 4.06 -0.83
C SER A 237 7.16 4.94 -2.08
N ARG A 238 8.37 5.01 -2.65
CA ARG A 238 8.64 5.73 -3.92
C ARG A 238 7.98 5.07 -5.13
N ASN A 239 7.71 3.76 -5.07
CA ASN A 239 7.16 2.99 -6.18
C ASN A 239 5.67 2.61 -5.99
N THR A 240 5.03 2.94 -4.86
CA THR A 240 3.62 2.57 -4.57
C THR A 240 2.65 3.01 -5.67
N PHE A 241 2.91 4.16 -6.30
CA PHE A 241 2.10 4.73 -7.38
C PHE A 241 2.74 4.57 -8.77
N LYS A 242 3.74 3.69 -8.94
CA LYS A 242 4.29 3.40 -10.26
C LYS A 242 3.37 2.42 -10.99
N VAL A 243 2.77 2.86 -12.10
CA VAL A 243 1.91 2.01 -12.93
C VAL A 243 2.78 1.12 -13.81
N SER A 244 2.67 -0.19 -13.65
CA SER A 244 3.28 -1.19 -14.54
C SER A 244 2.32 -1.50 -15.70
N PHE A 245 2.84 -1.67 -16.91
CA PHE A 245 2.03 -2.12 -18.04
C PHE A 245 1.41 -3.51 -17.75
N PRO A 246 0.14 -3.75 -18.15
CA PRO A 246 -0.46 -5.07 -18.04
C PRO A 246 0.39 -6.11 -18.79
N GLY A 247 0.88 -7.14 -18.09
CA GLY A 247 1.73 -8.19 -18.66
C GLY A 247 3.18 -8.16 -18.18
N PHE A 248 3.65 -7.04 -17.63
CA PHE A 248 4.96 -6.93 -16.99
C PHE A 248 4.77 -6.91 -15.46
N ARG A 249 4.73 -8.08 -14.82
CA ARG A 249 4.74 -8.23 -13.35
C ARG A 249 5.55 -9.44 -12.94
#